data_AF-A0ABD2K7L4-F1
#
_entry.id   AF-A0ABD2K7L4-F1
#
_cell.length_a   1.000
_cell.length_b   1.000
_cell.length_c   1.000
_cell.angle_alpha   90.00
_cell.angle_beta   90.00
_cell.angle_gamma   90.00
#
_symmetry.space_group_name_H-M   'P 1'
#
loop_
_entity.id
_entity.type
_entity.pdbx_description
1 polymer ?
#
loop_
_entity_poly.entity_id
_entity_poly.type
_entity_poly.pdbx_seq_one_letter_code
_entity_poly.pdbx_strand_id
1 'polypeptide(L)'
;MWSQQDGLSSDGRDNDALVAARRFIVVDLENQSYAQLESFNRNMSAEFGKPPFNCARECMGGPEEQTPANYARSLFDSAYTYFLALNRTMDKYGTSSKELLRNGTLLMNGTTSVTFKGQTGTVVVNAYGNRRPTFFATMLDGSDTPKAVVNITIVQQQSVTNVLNNGSTSAASAFETIFTRMYSSSSEIWVNYGGIQPLTRPRCGYSGNQCPQDIALYIYSGGGLILLLFIATGGAIGIAIRAKFLERDRLTRECLISFAELRNMKELRSAEELNSETGKSMRSMHSSASGGTKVTLGSNNNKKLETDTYAHFLYNREIVFGVKYLVKVRIDAKQLGQLRKLRFIDHDNLNKFYGICTDAPILYAIWKHCQRGSLKGLSALHQTFIGAHGSLSSENCLINDRWQVKISDFGLNLIRESQPMPRAKLLWTAPEHLRQNNRAGTVEGDVYSFAIICTELVNRETVWNGVEREQDIDGTVPLN
;
A
#
# COMPACT_ATOMS: atom_id res chain seq x y z
N MET A 1 19.04 60.95 24.36
CA MET A 1 18.06 61.37 25.37
C MET A 1 16.74 61.53 24.64
N TRP A 2 15.66 60.89 25.09
CA TRP A 2 14.33 61.09 24.52
C TRP A 2 13.86 62.48 24.95
N SER A 3 14.00 63.47 24.06
CA SER A 3 13.39 64.78 24.27
C SER A 3 11.94 64.69 23.83
N GLN A 4 11.02 64.98 24.75
CA GLN A 4 9.63 65.28 24.42
C GLN A 4 9.63 66.37 23.34
N GLN A 5 8.95 66.13 22.23
CA GLN A 5 8.89 67.11 21.15
C GLN A 5 8.00 68.26 21.61
N ASP A 6 8.51 69.50 21.57
CA ASP A 6 7.82 70.67 22.12
C ASP A 6 6.39 70.77 21.55
N GLY A 7 5.40 70.80 22.45
CA GLY A 7 3.98 70.88 22.11
C GLY A 7 3.19 69.57 22.20
N LEU A 8 3.82 68.40 22.31
CA LEU A 8 3.12 67.13 22.55
C LEU A 8 3.04 66.80 24.05
N SER A 9 1.82 66.64 24.58
CA SER A 9 1.58 66.11 25.92
C SER A 9 2.07 64.67 26.02
N SER A 10 2.90 64.35 27.03
CA SER A 10 3.34 62.96 27.26
C SER A 10 2.13 62.04 27.44
N ASP A 11 2.11 60.95 26.68
CA ASP A 11 1.11 59.89 26.79
C ASP A 11 1.42 58.89 27.91
N GLY A 12 2.52 59.11 28.64
CA GLY A 12 3.02 58.24 29.71
C GLY A 12 3.72 56.97 29.22
N ARG A 13 3.98 56.82 27.92
CA ARG A 13 4.49 55.58 27.31
C ARG A 13 5.97 55.60 26.93
N ASP A 14 6.72 56.58 27.41
CA ASP A 14 8.17 56.69 27.19
C ASP A 14 8.94 55.41 27.59
N ASN A 15 8.48 54.70 28.63
CA ASN A 15 9.01 53.40 29.04
C ASN A 15 8.76 52.28 28.00
N ASP A 16 7.58 52.22 27.40
CA ASP A 16 7.27 51.26 26.32
C ASP A 16 8.16 51.53 25.10
N ALA A 17 8.31 52.81 24.75
CA ALA A 17 9.15 53.25 23.64
C ALA A 17 10.64 52.91 23.86
N LEU A 18 11.15 53.10 25.07
CA LEU A 18 12.51 52.71 25.44
C LEU A 18 12.73 51.19 25.35
N VAL A 19 11.77 50.39 25.84
CA VAL A 19 11.83 48.91 25.75
C VAL A 19 11.81 48.44 24.29
N ALA A 20 11.05 49.11 23.41
CA ALA A 20 11.07 48.85 21.98
C ALA A 20 12.41 49.24 21.35
N ALA A 21 12.93 50.44 21.65
CA ALA A 21 14.16 50.96 21.05
C ALA A 21 15.43 50.17 21.43
N ARG A 22 15.48 49.57 22.62
CA ARG A 22 16.54 48.59 22.98
C ARG A 22 16.64 47.41 22.01
N ARG A 23 15.59 47.12 21.24
CA ARG A 23 15.53 46.02 20.25
C ARG A 23 15.70 46.51 18.81
N PHE A 24 15.81 47.81 18.57
CA PHE A 24 16.00 48.37 17.24
C PHE A 24 17.48 48.53 16.90
N ILE A 25 17.80 48.33 15.62
CA ILE A 25 19.07 48.69 15.00
C ILE A 25 18.73 49.72 13.94
N VAL A 26 19.25 50.94 14.09
CA VAL A 26 19.06 52.04 13.14
C VAL A 26 20.25 52.04 12.19
N VAL A 27 20.00 52.03 10.88
CA VAL A 27 21.04 52.19 9.86
C VAL A 27 20.89 53.58 9.24
N ASP A 28 21.88 54.44 9.46
CA ASP A 28 21.89 55.81 8.96
C ASP A 28 23.22 56.12 8.24
N LEU A 29 23.24 57.16 7.42
CA LEU A 29 24.43 57.68 6.72
C LEU A 29 25.45 58.33 7.66
N GLU A 30 25.09 58.50 8.94
CA GLU A 30 25.83 59.33 9.88
C GLU A 30 25.98 58.68 11.25
N ASN A 31 27.10 58.98 11.88
CA ASN A 31 27.40 58.62 13.27
C ASN A 31 27.89 59.91 13.96
N GLN A 32 26.96 60.84 14.17
CA GLN A 32 27.18 62.12 14.85
C GLN A 32 26.24 62.22 16.05
N SER A 33 26.71 62.82 17.14
CA SER A 33 25.88 62.98 18.34
C SER A 33 24.89 64.14 18.20
N TYR A 34 23.83 64.11 19.00
CA TYR A 34 22.84 65.20 19.07
C TYR A 34 23.50 66.58 19.28
N ALA A 35 24.53 66.66 20.14
CA ALA A 35 25.27 67.90 20.40
C ALA A 35 25.99 68.45 19.15
N GLN A 36 26.37 67.59 18.19
CA GLN A 36 26.96 68.01 16.91
C GLN A 36 25.90 68.54 15.93
N LEU A 37 24.70 67.97 15.92
CA LEU A 37 23.56 68.49 15.16
C LEU A 37 23.14 69.87 15.69
N GLU A 38 23.02 69.99 17.01
CA GLU A 38 22.66 71.24 17.69
C GLU A 38 23.73 72.34 17.51
N SER A 39 25.02 71.97 17.51
CA SER A 39 26.10 72.93 17.21
C SER A 39 26.09 73.38 15.75
N PHE A 40 25.79 72.51 14.79
CA PHE A 40 25.59 72.92 13.40
C PHE A 40 24.42 73.90 13.26
N ASN A 41 23.27 73.61 13.88
CA ASN A 41 22.08 74.48 13.79
C ASN A 41 22.34 75.88 14.40
N ARG A 42 23.03 75.95 15.54
CA ARG A 42 23.48 77.22 16.14
C ARG A 42 24.45 77.97 15.24
N ASN A 43 25.46 77.28 14.71
CA ASN A 43 26.48 77.89 13.87
C ASN A 43 25.88 78.42 12.56
N MET A 44 25.01 77.64 11.90
CA MET A 44 24.26 78.05 10.70
C MET A 44 23.52 79.37 10.96
N SER A 45 22.73 79.43 12.04
CA SER A 45 21.98 80.63 12.44
C SER A 45 22.88 81.85 12.70
N ALA A 46 24.10 81.62 13.22
CA ALA A 46 25.08 82.67 13.47
C ALA A 46 25.81 83.14 12.19
N GLU A 47 26.03 82.27 11.21
CA GLU A 47 26.61 82.64 9.91
C GLU A 47 25.61 83.44 9.05
N PHE A 48 24.32 83.14 9.10
CA PHE A 48 23.29 83.96 8.43
C PHE A 48 23.27 85.40 8.93
N GLY A 49 23.61 85.64 10.20
CA GLY A 49 23.78 86.98 10.78
C GLY A 49 24.94 87.80 10.22
N LYS A 50 25.83 87.21 9.40
CA LYS A 50 27.03 87.85 8.82
C LYS A 50 26.83 88.19 7.34
N PRO A 51 27.70 89.03 6.74
CA PRO A 51 27.69 89.25 5.30
C PRO A 51 27.87 87.93 4.51
N PRO A 52 27.20 87.74 3.37
CA PRO A 52 26.39 88.73 2.65
C PRO A 52 24.93 88.86 3.13
N PHE A 53 24.45 87.93 3.97
CA PHE A 53 23.03 87.83 4.33
C PHE A 53 22.59 88.83 5.40
N ASN A 54 23.47 89.14 6.37
CA ASN A 54 23.25 90.11 7.45
C ASN A 54 21.92 89.90 8.21
N CYS A 55 21.50 88.64 8.35
CA CYS A 55 20.16 88.24 8.79
C CYS A 55 20.19 87.58 10.17
N ALA A 56 19.92 88.36 11.22
CA ALA A 56 19.86 87.86 12.60
C ALA A 56 18.41 87.60 13.04
N ARG A 57 17.95 86.35 12.90
CA ARG A 57 16.64 85.79 13.34
C ARG A 57 15.39 86.36 12.67
N GLU A 58 15.14 87.66 12.70
CA GLU A 58 13.85 88.26 12.30
C GLU A 58 13.48 87.99 10.82
N CYS A 59 14.49 87.86 9.96
CA CYS A 59 14.37 87.53 8.54
C CYS A 59 14.57 86.03 8.22
N MET A 60 14.75 85.18 9.25
CA MET A 60 14.76 83.71 9.11
C MET A 60 13.39 83.07 9.40
N GLY A 61 12.33 83.88 9.49
CA GLY A 61 10.96 83.39 9.64
C GLY A 61 10.61 82.92 11.04
N GLY A 62 9.54 82.11 11.12
CA GLY A 62 9.02 81.55 12.36
C GLY A 62 9.97 80.54 13.04
N PRO A 63 9.67 80.09 14.27
CA PRO A 63 10.53 79.17 15.02
C PRO A 63 10.84 77.86 14.27
N GLU A 64 9.90 77.35 13.48
CA GLU A 64 10.08 76.16 12.65
C GLU A 64 10.99 76.42 11.43
N GLU A 65 10.87 77.60 10.81
CA GLU A 65 11.65 78.02 9.63
C GLU A 65 13.13 78.31 9.97
N GLN A 66 13.42 78.59 11.25
CA GLN A 66 14.77 78.72 11.79
C GLN A 66 15.50 77.36 11.95
N THR A 67 14.81 76.23 11.78
CA THR A 67 15.44 74.91 11.79
C THR A 67 15.92 74.52 10.38
N PRO A 68 17.21 74.18 10.18
CA PRO A 68 17.69 73.79 8.87
C PRO A 68 17.09 72.44 8.45
N ALA A 69 16.73 72.32 7.17
CA ALA A 69 16.28 71.06 6.59
C ALA A 69 17.31 69.93 6.80
N ASN A 70 16.83 68.69 6.97
CA ASN A 70 17.67 67.52 7.30
C ASN A 70 18.87 67.31 6.36
N TYR A 71 18.76 67.72 5.09
CA TYR A 71 19.83 67.61 4.08
C TYR A 71 20.84 68.79 4.08
N ALA A 72 20.67 69.81 4.91
CA ALA A 72 21.50 71.03 4.87
C ALA A 72 23.01 70.75 5.11
N ARG A 73 23.34 69.76 5.95
CA ARG A 73 24.73 69.33 6.16
C ARG A 73 25.31 68.57 4.96
N SER A 74 24.50 67.76 4.29
CA SER A 74 24.87 67.14 3.01
C SER A 74 25.10 68.20 1.93
N LEU A 75 24.28 69.25 1.89
CA LEU A 75 24.45 70.38 0.98
C LEU A 75 25.72 71.17 1.26
N PHE A 76 26.05 71.41 2.54
CA PHE A 76 27.34 72.02 2.94
C PHE A 76 28.52 71.19 2.39
N ASP A 77 28.50 69.86 2.58
CA ASP A 77 29.56 68.97 2.13
C ASP A 77 29.66 68.91 0.60
N SER A 78 28.54 68.94 -0.13
CA SER A 78 28.51 69.07 -1.59
C SER A 78 29.11 70.40 -2.05
N ALA A 79 28.73 71.52 -1.44
CA ALA A 79 29.27 72.84 -1.78
C ALA A 79 30.77 72.94 -1.48
N TYR A 80 31.21 72.42 -0.33
CA TYR A 80 32.63 72.39 0.04
C TYR A 80 33.45 71.51 -0.90
N THR A 81 32.91 70.37 -1.35
CA THR A 81 33.53 69.53 -2.39
C THR A 81 33.72 70.31 -3.70
N TYR A 82 32.71 71.08 -4.12
CA TYR A 82 32.79 71.94 -5.30
C TYR A 82 33.88 73.03 -5.14
N PHE A 83 33.94 73.73 -4.00
CA PHE A 83 34.97 74.75 -3.78
C PHE A 83 36.39 74.18 -3.69
N LEU A 84 36.58 72.99 -3.11
CA LEU A 84 37.87 72.28 -3.14
C LEU A 84 38.30 71.90 -4.56
N ALA A 85 37.36 71.41 -5.38
CA ALA A 85 37.63 71.09 -6.78
C ALA A 85 37.96 72.35 -7.59
N LEU A 86 37.22 73.43 -7.38
CA LEU A 86 37.45 74.74 -7.98
C LEU A 86 38.87 75.25 -7.67
N ASN A 87 39.28 75.23 -6.41
CA ASN A 87 40.62 75.66 -5.99
C ASN A 87 41.71 74.82 -6.66
N ARG A 88 41.61 73.49 -6.61
CA ARG A 88 42.56 72.57 -7.27
C ARG A 88 42.66 72.79 -8.78
N THR A 89 41.54 73.12 -9.42
CA THR A 89 41.50 73.44 -10.86
C THR A 89 42.18 74.78 -11.14
N MET A 90 41.97 75.79 -10.29
CA MET A 90 42.66 77.10 -10.40
C MET A 90 44.17 76.99 -10.12
N ASP A 91 44.58 76.20 -9.11
CA ASP A 91 45.99 75.92 -8.80
C ASP A 91 46.72 75.26 -9.99
N LYS A 92 46.03 74.37 -10.71
CA LYS A 92 46.61 73.59 -11.81
C LYS A 92 46.59 74.29 -13.16
N TYR A 93 45.60 75.14 -13.43
CA TYR A 93 45.37 75.73 -14.76
C TYR A 93 45.36 77.28 -14.77
N GLY A 94 45.53 77.93 -13.62
CA GLY A 94 45.58 79.38 -13.47
C GLY A 94 44.23 80.04 -13.19
N THR A 95 44.29 81.25 -12.64
CA THR A 95 43.17 81.95 -11.98
C THR A 95 42.20 82.68 -12.92
N SER A 96 42.44 82.69 -14.24
CA SER A 96 42.12 83.87 -15.06
C SER A 96 41.28 83.66 -16.33
N SER A 97 40.42 82.62 -16.41
CA SER A 97 39.36 82.63 -17.44
C SER A 97 38.00 82.12 -16.93
N LYS A 98 36.94 82.89 -17.22
CA LYS A 98 35.54 82.51 -16.94
C LYS A 98 35.11 81.27 -17.73
N GLU A 99 35.84 80.93 -18.79
CA GLU A 99 35.60 79.74 -19.62
C GLU A 99 36.13 78.47 -18.94
N LEU A 100 37.29 78.54 -18.30
CA LEU A 100 37.86 77.42 -17.53
C LEU A 100 36.96 77.03 -16.36
N LEU A 101 36.42 78.03 -15.65
CA LEU A 101 35.46 77.85 -14.54
C LEU A 101 34.08 77.35 -15.00
N ARG A 102 33.78 77.39 -16.30
CA ARG A 102 32.56 76.81 -16.90
C ARG A 102 32.78 75.42 -17.50
N ASN A 103 34.03 74.96 -17.59
CA ASN A 103 34.37 73.64 -18.12
C ASN A 103 34.17 72.57 -17.04
N GLY A 104 32.97 71.99 -17.01
CA GLY A 104 32.59 70.93 -16.07
C GLY A 104 33.55 69.73 -16.07
N THR A 105 34.16 69.38 -17.21
CA THR A 105 35.11 68.28 -17.30
C THR A 105 36.42 68.57 -16.54
N LEU A 106 36.92 69.81 -16.58
CA LEU A 106 38.09 70.23 -15.81
C LEU A 106 37.80 70.30 -14.31
N LEU A 107 36.61 70.78 -13.93
CA LEU A 107 36.16 70.79 -12.54
C LEU A 107 36.00 69.37 -11.97
N MET A 108 35.39 68.45 -12.73
CA MET A 108 35.25 67.05 -12.32
C MET A 108 36.61 66.39 -12.06
N ASN A 109 37.64 66.67 -12.86
CA ASN A 109 39.01 66.20 -12.61
C ASN A 109 39.53 66.67 -11.23
N GLY A 110 39.24 67.92 -10.84
CA GLY A 110 39.55 68.49 -9.52
C GLY A 110 38.80 67.82 -8.35
N THR A 111 37.59 67.26 -8.58
CA THR A 111 36.80 66.53 -7.56
C THR A 111 37.36 65.14 -7.23
N THR A 112 38.24 64.58 -8.06
CA THR A 112 38.69 63.20 -7.90
C THR A 112 39.57 63.01 -6.68
N SER A 113 39.41 61.87 -6.00
CA SER A 113 40.25 61.44 -4.87
C SER A 113 40.39 62.49 -3.75
N VAL A 114 39.32 63.28 -3.50
CA VAL A 114 39.26 64.24 -2.39
C VAL A 114 38.87 63.49 -1.11
N THR A 115 39.51 63.82 0.01
CA THR A 115 39.03 63.44 1.35
C THR A 115 39.09 64.66 2.27
N PHE A 116 38.01 64.93 3.00
CA PHE A 116 37.94 66.02 3.98
C PHE A 116 36.99 65.68 5.13
N LYS A 117 37.06 66.48 6.21
CA LYS A 117 36.09 66.40 7.32
C LYS A 117 34.94 67.38 7.05
N GLY A 118 33.77 66.83 6.76
CA GLY A 118 32.52 67.55 6.53
C GLY A 118 31.56 67.51 7.72
N GLN A 119 30.38 68.11 7.54
CA GLN A 119 29.30 68.18 8.53
C GLN A 119 28.48 66.88 8.62
N THR A 120 28.62 65.99 7.65
CA THR A 120 28.06 64.62 7.67
C THR A 120 29.13 63.56 7.99
N GLY A 121 30.30 63.97 8.50
CA GLY A 121 31.41 63.10 8.86
C GLY A 121 32.59 63.18 7.90
N THR A 122 33.31 62.07 7.68
CA THR A 122 34.45 62.05 6.75
C THR A 122 33.95 61.83 5.33
N VAL A 123 34.11 62.82 4.46
CA VAL A 123 33.69 62.77 3.06
C VAL A 123 34.86 62.26 2.23
N VAL A 124 34.64 61.16 1.50
CA VAL A 124 35.62 60.57 0.58
C VAL A 124 34.99 60.53 -0.82
N VAL A 125 35.59 61.21 -1.78
CA VAL A 125 35.19 61.19 -3.19
C VAL A 125 36.13 60.26 -3.95
N ASN A 126 35.57 59.35 -4.76
CA ASN A 126 36.35 58.38 -5.52
C ASN A 126 36.96 58.99 -6.80
N ALA A 127 37.68 58.18 -7.57
CA ALA A 127 38.31 58.60 -8.82
C ALA A 127 37.32 59.01 -9.94
N TYR A 128 36.03 58.70 -9.77
CA TYR A 128 34.95 59.02 -10.72
C TYR A 128 34.13 60.26 -10.31
N GLY A 129 34.51 60.95 -9.23
CA GLY A 129 33.76 62.08 -8.67
C GLY A 129 32.56 61.67 -7.80
N ASN A 130 32.35 60.38 -7.56
CA ASN A 130 31.26 59.88 -6.71
C ASN A 130 31.68 59.87 -5.23
N ARG A 131 30.85 60.40 -4.34
CA ARG A 131 31.02 60.23 -2.89
C ARG A 131 30.86 58.77 -2.52
N ARG A 132 31.82 58.21 -1.79
CA ARG A 132 31.74 56.87 -1.16
C ARG A 132 30.73 56.94 -0.01
N PRO A 133 29.57 56.26 -0.07
CA PRO A 133 28.64 56.25 1.03
C PRO A 133 29.16 55.33 2.15
N THR A 134 28.91 55.79 3.36
CA THR A 134 29.29 55.13 4.61
C THR A 134 28.04 55.17 5.48
N PHE A 135 27.58 54.01 5.94
CA PHE A 135 26.44 53.87 6.83
C PHE A 135 26.90 53.31 8.17
N PHE A 136 26.16 53.61 9.23
CA PHE A 136 26.44 53.14 10.57
C PHE A 136 25.19 52.44 11.12
N ALA A 137 25.35 51.18 11.52
CA ALA A 137 24.36 50.48 12.32
C ALA A 137 24.56 50.88 13.78
N THR A 138 23.57 51.57 14.34
CA THR A 138 23.55 52.12 15.69
C THR A 138 22.45 51.45 16.51
N MET A 139 22.75 51.13 17.77
CA MET A 139 21.81 50.55 18.73
C MET A 139 22.01 51.17 20.11
N LEU A 140 21.07 50.97 21.03
CA LEU A 140 21.26 51.35 22.43
C LEU A 140 22.19 50.35 23.14
N ASP A 141 23.17 50.85 23.88
CA ASP A 141 24.00 50.03 24.76
C ASP A 141 23.32 49.75 26.11
N GLY A 142 24.00 49.02 27.00
CA GLY A 142 23.47 48.66 28.32
C GLY A 142 23.23 49.85 29.28
N SER A 143 23.57 51.07 28.87
CA SER A 143 23.28 52.33 29.58
C SER A 143 22.24 53.21 28.86
N ASP A 144 21.51 52.63 27.90
CA ASP A 144 20.54 53.32 27.03
C ASP A 144 21.14 54.46 26.19
N THR A 145 22.45 54.40 25.90
CA THR A 145 23.11 55.39 25.03
C THR A 145 23.28 54.87 23.60
N PRO A 146 23.05 55.70 22.56
CA PRO A 146 23.26 55.28 21.17
C PRO A 146 24.74 55.00 20.88
N LYS A 147 25.03 53.81 20.34
CA LYS A 147 26.38 53.35 20.01
C LYS A 147 26.41 52.68 18.63
N ALA A 148 27.31 53.15 17.77
CA ALA A 148 27.57 52.53 16.49
C ALA A 148 28.33 51.20 16.67
N VAL A 149 27.78 50.11 16.15
CA VAL A 149 28.31 48.74 16.28
C VAL A 149 28.85 48.18 14.97
N VAL A 150 28.36 48.64 13.82
CA VAL A 150 28.89 48.26 12.49
C VAL A 150 28.98 49.49 11.60
N ASN A 151 30.10 49.64 10.92
CA ASN A 151 30.30 50.60 9.84
C ASN A 151 30.23 49.84 8.51
N ILE A 152 29.43 50.34 7.56
CA ILE A 152 29.11 49.71 6.28
C ILE A 152 29.54 50.69 5.18
N THR A 153 30.62 50.38 4.45
CA THR A 153 31.09 51.22 3.34
C THR A 153 30.83 50.54 2.01
N ILE A 154 30.31 51.29 1.02
CA ILE A 154 30.12 50.77 -0.34
C ILE A 154 31.21 51.36 -1.24
N VAL A 155 32.01 50.49 -1.83
CA VAL A 155 33.14 50.86 -2.71
C VAL A 155 32.82 50.43 -4.14
N GLN A 156 32.95 51.35 -5.09
CA GLN A 156 32.87 51.04 -6.51
C GLN A 156 34.17 50.35 -6.94
N GLN A 157 34.09 49.08 -7.35
CA GLN A 157 35.21 48.39 -8.00
C GLN A 157 35.38 48.90 -9.44
N GLN A 158 36.57 48.69 -10.01
CA GLN A 158 36.82 49.00 -11.43
C GLN A 158 35.87 48.22 -12.34
N SER A 159 35.54 48.82 -13.49
CA SER A 159 34.56 48.33 -14.45
C SER A 159 34.77 46.86 -14.81
N VAL A 160 33.80 46.01 -14.47
CA VAL A 160 33.75 44.64 -14.97
C VAL A 160 33.17 44.71 -16.38
N THR A 161 34.00 44.36 -17.37
CA THR A 161 33.58 44.24 -18.76
C THR A 161 32.73 42.98 -18.92
N ASN A 162 31.42 43.13 -18.79
CA ASN A 162 30.49 42.06 -19.10
C ASN A 162 30.36 41.95 -20.62
N VAL A 163 31.02 40.95 -21.20
CA VAL A 163 30.81 40.55 -22.60
C VAL A 163 29.43 39.91 -22.69
N LEU A 164 28.49 40.61 -23.33
CA LEU A 164 27.16 40.09 -23.62
C LEU A 164 27.26 39.06 -24.75
N ASN A 165 26.31 38.11 -24.81
CA ASN A 165 26.32 36.99 -25.77
C ASN A 165 26.33 37.41 -27.27
N ASN A 166 26.08 38.68 -27.56
CA ASN A 166 26.13 39.29 -28.89
C ASN A 166 27.49 39.95 -29.21
N GLY A 167 28.50 39.81 -28.36
CA GLY A 167 29.83 40.43 -28.50
C GLY A 167 29.91 41.90 -28.05
N SER A 168 28.80 42.51 -27.59
CA SER A 168 28.84 43.86 -27.04
C SER A 168 29.32 43.88 -25.59
N THR A 169 30.18 44.83 -25.23
CA THR A 169 30.65 45.01 -23.85
C THR A 169 29.75 45.99 -23.11
N SER A 170 29.19 45.54 -21.98
CA SER A 170 28.53 46.41 -21.02
C SER A 170 29.46 46.67 -19.83
N ALA A 171 29.72 47.95 -19.56
CA ALA A 171 30.51 48.37 -18.41
C ALA A 171 29.64 48.34 -17.14
N ALA A 172 29.59 47.19 -16.47
CA ALA A 172 28.96 47.10 -15.16
C ALA A 172 29.91 47.66 -14.09
N SER A 173 29.45 48.69 -13.37
CA SER A 173 30.12 49.09 -12.12
C SER A 173 29.77 48.08 -11.04
N ALA A 174 30.71 47.20 -10.71
CA ALA A 174 30.58 46.34 -9.55
C ALA A 174 30.71 47.18 -8.27
N PHE A 175 29.90 46.89 -7.26
CA PHE A 175 29.96 47.52 -5.95
C PHE A 175 30.26 46.47 -4.89
N GLU A 176 31.28 46.73 -4.07
CA GLU A 176 31.67 45.91 -2.94
C GLU A 176 31.16 46.56 -1.64
N THR A 177 30.53 45.79 -0.76
CA THR A 177 30.06 46.28 0.55
C THR A 177 30.94 45.74 1.65
N ILE A 178 31.69 46.62 2.31
CA ILE A 178 32.66 46.28 3.35
C ILE A 178 32.04 46.57 4.72
N PHE A 179 31.88 45.52 5.53
CA PHE A 179 31.37 45.59 6.90
C PHE A 179 32.53 45.63 7.90
N THR A 180 32.74 46.77 8.54
CA THR A 180 33.73 46.95 9.61
C THR A 180 33.05 46.85 10.97
N ARG A 181 33.46 45.86 11.77
CA ARG A 181 33.00 45.66 13.16
C ARG A 181 33.53 46.77 14.07
N MET A 182 32.65 47.38 14.88
CA MET A 182 33.00 48.41 15.89
C MET A 182 32.84 47.93 17.35
N TYR A 183 32.55 46.64 17.56
CA TYR A 183 32.43 45.99 18.87
C TYR A 183 33.51 44.91 19.06
N SER A 184 33.84 44.57 20.31
CA SER A 184 34.86 43.56 20.62
C SER A 184 34.26 42.18 20.88
N SER A 185 33.09 42.07 21.51
CA SER A 185 32.45 40.78 21.85
C SER A 185 31.03 40.64 21.29
N SER A 186 30.58 39.41 21.07
CA SER A 186 29.18 39.15 20.68
C SER A 186 28.19 39.59 21.77
N SER A 187 28.58 39.53 23.05
CA SER A 187 27.75 40.01 24.16
C SER A 187 27.47 41.51 24.13
N GLU A 188 28.29 42.31 23.45
CA GLU A 188 28.15 43.76 23.33
C GLU A 188 26.99 44.14 22.40
N ILE A 189 26.91 43.50 21.22
CA ILE A 189 25.80 43.68 20.26
C ILE A 189 24.49 43.01 20.73
N TRP A 190 24.57 42.06 21.66
CA TRP A 190 23.41 41.39 22.25
C TRP A 190 23.13 41.78 23.70
N VAL A 191 23.65 42.92 24.18
CA VAL A 191 23.48 43.36 25.58
C VAL A 191 22.00 43.44 26.00
N ASN A 192 21.14 43.96 25.12
CA ASN A 192 19.69 44.06 25.33
C ASN A 192 18.93 42.70 25.22
N TYR A 193 19.65 41.62 24.92
CA TYR A 193 19.20 40.23 24.93
C TYR A 193 19.95 39.40 26.00
N GLY A 194 20.49 40.06 27.04
CA GLY A 194 21.25 39.40 28.12
C GLY A 194 22.65 38.93 27.71
N GLY A 195 23.22 39.52 26.65
CA GLY A 195 24.51 39.13 26.07
C GLY A 195 24.48 37.87 25.21
N ILE A 196 23.29 37.28 24.98
CA ILE A 196 23.11 36.04 24.21
C ILE A 196 22.50 36.38 22.85
N GLN A 197 23.11 35.85 21.78
CA GLN A 197 22.57 36.00 20.43
C GLN A 197 21.17 35.36 20.32
N PRO A 198 20.12 36.11 19.93
CA PRO A 198 18.80 35.53 19.71
C PRO A 198 18.82 34.61 18.49
N LEU A 199 17.95 33.60 18.51
CA LEU A 199 17.79 32.67 17.39
C LEU A 199 17.22 33.39 16.16
N THR A 200 17.82 33.18 14.99
CA THR A 200 17.33 33.70 13.68
C THR A 200 15.91 33.24 13.32
N ARG A 201 15.41 32.21 14.00
CA ARG A 201 14.02 31.73 13.96
C ARG A 201 13.60 31.34 15.38
N PRO A 202 12.43 31.76 15.88
CA PRO A 202 11.90 31.26 17.15
C PRO A 202 11.74 29.73 17.14
N ARG A 203 11.83 29.07 18.30
CA ARG A 203 11.71 27.59 18.41
C ARG A 203 10.43 27.01 17.83
N CYS A 204 9.34 27.78 17.84
CA CYS A 204 8.05 27.40 17.24
C CYS A 204 7.78 28.03 15.86
N GLY A 205 8.80 28.61 15.22
CA GLY A 205 8.63 29.47 14.04
C GLY A 205 7.97 30.81 14.39
N TYR A 206 7.88 31.70 13.39
CA TYR A 206 7.26 33.02 13.56
C TYR A 206 5.74 32.96 13.77
N SER A 207 5.08 31.91 13.25
CA SER A 207 3.63 31.71 13.35
C SER A 207 3.21 30.77 14.50
N GLY A 208 4.14 30.34 15.36
CA GLY A 208 3.88 29.38 16.46
C GLY A 208 3.56 27.94 16.03
N ASN A 209 3.35 27.69 14.74
CA ASN A 209 2.90 26.42 14.18
C ASN A 209 4.01 25.35 14.01
N GLN A 210 5.26 25.65 14.38
CA GLN A 210 6.41 24.76 14.24
C GLN A 210 7.01 24.39 15.59
N CYS A 211 6.24 24.46 16.68
CA CYS A 211 6.67 23.84 17.94
C CYS A 211 6.94 22.35 17.70
N PRO A 212 8.00 21.77 18.30
CA PRO A 212 8.18 20.32 18.31
C PRO A 212 6.95 19.68 18.97
N GLN A 213 6.14 18.97 18.19
CA GLN A 213 4.98 18.27 18.72
C GLN A 213 5.43 17.04 19.51
N ASP A 214 4.73 16.75 20.61
CA ASP A 214 4.94 15.51 21.36
C ASP A 214 4.36 14.34 20.57
N ILE A 215 5.22 13.73 19.75
CA ILE A 215 4.89 12.60 18.87
C ILE A 215 4.48 11.33 19.65
N ALA A 216 4.69 11.27 20.97
CA ALA A 216 4.34 10.11 21.79
C ALA A 216 2.85 9.76 21.67
N LEU A 217 1.96 10.77 21.71
CA LEU A 217 0.52 10.55 21.59
C LEU A 217 0.12 9.88 20.26
N TYR A 218 0.73 10.32 19.15
CA TYR A 218 0.50 9.74 17.83
C TYR A 218 1.03 8.31 17.72
N ILE A 219 2.19 8.02 18.33
CA ILE A 219 2.78 6.68 18.39
C ILE A 219 1.86 5.72 19.17
N TYR A 220 1.34 6.13 20.33
CA TYR A 220 0.42 5.31 21.11
C TYR A 220 -0.91 5.06 20.39
N SER A 221 -1.51 6.09 19.76
CA SER A 221 -2.75 5.91 18.98
C SER A 221 -2.56 5.04 17.73
N GLY A 222 -1.43 5.20 17.02
CA GLY A 222 -1.10 4.40 15.84
C GLY A 222 -0.84 2.93 16.19
N GLY A 223 -0.07 2.68 17.25
CA GLY A 223 0.20 1.32 17.74
C GLY A 223 -1.07 0.59 18.19
N GLY A 224 -1.98 1.29 18.89
CA GLY A 224 -3.27 0.73 19.30
C GLY A 224 -4.15 0.30 18.12
N LEU A 225 -4.23 1.12 17.06
CA LEU A 225 -4.99 0.80 15.85
C LEU A 225 -4.45 -0.43 15.12
N ILE A 226 -3.12 -0.53 14.99
CA ILE A 226 -2.44 -1.67 14.36
C ILE A 226 -2.69 -2.97 15.14
N LEU A 227 -2.58 -2.93 16.47
CA LEU A 227 -2.87 -4.09 17.32
C LEU A 227 -4.32 -4.57 17.19
N LEU A 228 -5.28 -3.63 17.12
CA LEU A 228 -6.69 -3.94 16.91
C LEU A 228 -6.95 -4.65 15.56
N LEU A 229 -6.28 -4.20 14.49
CA LEU A 229 -6.35 -4.84 13.17
C LEU A 229 -5.76 -6.26 13.17
N PHE A 230 -4.66 -6.50 13.88
CA PHE A 230 -4.12 -7.86 14.05
C PHE A 230 -5.04 -8.78 14.86
N ILE A 231 -5.69 -8.29 15.91
CA ILE A 231 -6.66 -9.07 16.68
C ILE A 231 -7.90 -9.38 15.83
N ALA A 232 -8.43 -8.41 15.09
CA ALA A 232 -9.59 -8.60 14.22
C ALA A 232 -9.31 -9.59 13.08
N THR A 233 -8.16 -9.48 12.40
CA THR A 233 -7.77 -10.42 11.34
C THR A 233 -7.48 -11.82 11.88
N GLY A 234 -6.77 -11.95 13.01
CA GLY A 234 -6.56 -13.24 13.69
C GLY A 234 -7.88 -13.90 14.11
N GLY A 235 -8.83 -13.12 14.64
CA GLY A 235 -10.17 -13.60 14.99
C GLY A 235 -10.96 -14.08 13.77
N ALA A 236 -10.96 -13.32 12.68
CA ALA A 236 -11.63 -13.70 11.43
C ALA A 236 -11.04 -14.99 10.83
N ILE A 237 -9.72 -15.13 10.82
CA ILE A 237 -9.02 -16.36 10.37
C ILE A 237 -9.39 -17.54 11.28
N GLY A 238 -9.41 -17.36 12.60
CA GLY A 238 -9.82 -18.39 13.56
C GLY A 238 -11.27 -18.87 13.34
N ILE A 239 -12.20 -17.95 13.09
CA ILE A 239 -13.60 -18.26 12.75
C ILE A 239 -13.67 -19.03 11.42
N ALA A 240 -12.95 -18.60 10.40
CA ALA A 240 -12.93 -19.26 9.09
C ALA A 240 -12.35 -20.69 9.15
N ILE A 241 -11.26 -20.90 9.89
CA ILE A 241 -10.67 -22.23 10.12
C ILE A 241 -11.66 -23.12 10.88
N ARG A 242 -12.30 -22.62 11.94
CA ARG A 242 -13.31 -23.37 12.70
C ARG A 242 -14.51 -23.76 11.81
N ALA A 243 -15.02 -22.84 11.00
CA ALA A 243 -16.09 -23.13 10.05
C ALA A 243 -15.70 -24.22 9.04
N LYS A 244 -14.50 -24.14 8.46
CA LYS A 244 -13.94 -25.17 7.56
C LYS A 244 -13.75 -26.53 8.22
N PHE A 245 -13.46 -26.58 9.52
CA PHE A 245 -13.35 -27.83 10.25
C PHE A 245 -14.72 -28.49 10.47
N LEU A 246 -15.73 -27.74 10.95
CA LEU A 246 -17.10 -28.25 11.10
C LEU A 246 -17.72 -28.71 9.76
N GLU A 247 -17.41 -28.04 8.65
CA GLU A 247 -17.83 -28.43 7.30
C GLU A 247 -17.27 -29.82 6.92
N ARG A 248 -15.98 -30.08 7.22
CA ARG A 248 -15.36 -31.40 6.99
C ARG A 248 -16.05 -32.49 7.80
N ASP A 249 -16.40 -32.22 9.06
CA ASP A 249 -17.07 -33.20 9.94
C ASP A 249 -18.51 -33.51 9.49
N ARG A 250 -19.23 -32.54 8.91
CA ARG A 250 -20.53 -32.79 8.28
C ARG A 250 -20.40 -33.72 7.07
N LEU A 251 -19.51 -33.39 6.13
CA LEU A 251 -19.26 -34.19 4.93
C LEU A 251 -18.68 -35.58 5.24
N THR A 252 -18.01 -35.75 6.37
CA THR A 252 -17.60 -37.07 6.92
C THR A 252 -18.81 -37.94 7.22
N ARG A 253 -19.78 -37.42 7.99
CA ARG A 253 -20.94 -38.18 8.46
C ARG A 253 -21.79 -38.70 7.31
N GLU A 254 -21.99 -37.87 6.29
CA GLU A 254 -22.76 -38.26 5.10
C GLU A 254 -22.13 -39.36 4.22
N CYS A 255 -20.86 -39.72 4.45
CA CYS A 255 -20.23 -40.86 3.76
C CYS A 255 -20.55 -42.21 4.44
N LEU A 256 -21.07 -42.18 5.67
CA LEU A 256 -21.50 -43.33 6.45
C LEU A 256 -23.04 -43.36 6.45
N ILE A 257 -23.63 -44.35 5.80
CA ILE A 257 -25.08 -44.51 5.70
C ILE A 257 -25.51 -45.48 6.80
N SER A 258 -26.43 -45.08 7.68
CA SER A 258 -26.90 -45.98 8.73
C SER A 258 -27.80 -47.06 8.14
N PHE A 259 -27.70 -48.29 8.66
CA PHE A 259 -28.53 -49.41 8.17
C PHE A 259 -30.03 -49.13 8.30
N ALA A 260 -30.45 -48.36 9.31
CA ALA A 260 -31.83 -47.94 9.51
C ALA A 260 -32.39 -47.03 8.39
N GLU A 261 -31.53 -46.36 7.62
CA GLU A 261 -31.93 -45.53 6.48
C GLU A 261 -32.11 -46.36 5.19
N LEU A 262 -31.53 -47.57 5.14
CA LEU A 262 -31.60 -48.51 4.02
C LEU A 262 -32.82 -49.42 4.15
N ARG A 263 -33.97 -49.02 3.59
CA ARG A 263 -35.18 -49.85 3.64
C ARG A 263 -35.08 -51.04 2.69
N ASN A 264 -35.49 -52.22 3.15
CA ASN A 264 -35.45 -53.44 2.35
C ASN A 264 -36.57 -53.45 1.31
N MET A 265 -36.21 -53.65 0.03
CA MET A 265 -37.17 -53.73 -1.08
C MET A 265 -38.14 -54.93 -0.97
N LYS A 266 -37.78 -55.99 -0.24
CA LYS A 266 -38.67 -57.14 0.01
C LYS A 266 -39.82 -56.76 0.95
N GLU A 267 -39.52 -56.06 2.04
CA GLU A 267 -40.49 -55.64 3.07
C GLU A 267 -41.46 -54.57 2.55
N LEU A 268 -40.97 -53.66 1.70
CA LEU A 268 -41.82 -52.66 1.06
C LEU A 268 -42.83 -53.30 0.09
N ARG A 269 -42.42 -54.32 -0.67
CA ARG A 269 -43.33 -55.03 -1.59
C ARG A 269 -44.39 -55.84 -0.87
N SER A 270 -44.05 -56.54 0.21
CA SER A 270 -45.07 -57.24 1.01
C SER A 270 -46.07 -56.28 1.67
N ALA A 271 -45.65 -55.04 2.00
CA ALA A 271 -46.56 -53.99 2.46
C ALA A 271 -47.41 -53.37 1.34
N GLU A 272 -46.88 -53.17 0.12
CA GLU A 272 -47.66 -52.68 -1.02
C GLU A 272 -48.65 -53.73 -1.56
N GLU A 273 -48.27 -55.01 -1.63
CA GLU A 273 -49.15 -56.11 -2.04
C GLU A 273 -50.34 -56.27 -1.07
N LEU A 274 -50.13 -56.06 0.24
CA LEU A 274 -51.20 -56.05 1.24
C LEU A 274 -52.16 -54.85 1.12
N ASN A 275 -51.69 -53.70 0.61
CA ASN A 275 -52.51 -52.50 0.42
C ASN A 275 -53.18 -52.43 -0.97
N SER A 276 -52.82 -53.32 -1.89
CA SER A 276 -53.27 -53.32 -3.31
C SER A 276 -54.77 -53.62 -3.50
N GLU A 277 -55.47 -54.16 -2.49
CA GLU A 277 -56.92 -54.40 -2.58
C GLU A 277 -57.78 -53.14 -2.34
N THR A 278 -57.21 -52.06 -1.77
CA THR A 278 -57.96 -50.85 -1.40
C THR A 278 -57.39 -49.57 -2.03
N GLY A 279 -57.77 -49.29 -3.29
CA GLY A 279 -57.40 -48.00 -3.91
C GLY A 279 -57.59 -47.86 -5.43
N LYS A 280 -58.81 -48.07 -5.96
CA LYS A 280 -59.14 -47.68 -7.34
C LYS A 280 -59.71 -46.25 -7.41
N SER A 281 -59.28 -45.49 -8.43
CA SER A 281 -59.77 -44.13 -8.79
C SER A 281 -59.27 -42.99 -7.87
N MET A 282 -59.08 -41.72 -8.30
CA MET A 282 -59.52 -41.03 -9.53
C MET A 282 -58.37 -40.22 -10.21
N ARG A 283 -58.60 -39.78 -11.45
CA ARG A 283 -57.70 -38.90 -12.24
C ARG A 283 -58.15 -37.42 -12.09
N SER A 284 -57.21 -36.48 -12.12
CA SER A 284 -57.44 -35.10 -12.56
C SER A 284 -56.19 -34.55 -13.29
N MET A 285 -56.32 -33.46 -14.03
CA MET A 285 -55.51 -33.21 -15.25
C MET A 285 -54.50 -32.05 -15.16
N HIS A 286 -53.48 -32.14 -16.03
CA HIS A 286 -52.64 -31.07 -16.58
C HIS A 286 -51.66 -30.29 -15.67
N SER A 287 -50.39 -30.71 -15.71
CA SER A 287 -49.28 -29.84 -16.13
C SER A 287 -48.12 -30.66 -16.73
N SER A 288 -47.75 -30.34 -17.99
CA SER A 288 -46.55 -30.72 -18.77
C SER A 288 -45.67 -31.90 -18.31
N ALA A 289 -45.58 -32.94 -19.15
CA ALA A 289 -44.80 -34.15 -18.90
C ALA A 289 -43.28 -33.98 -19.07
N SER A 290 -42.53 -34.63 -18.16
CA SER A 290 -41.25 -35.28 -18.46
C SER A 290 -41.30 -36.68 -17.84
N GLY A 291 -40.99 -37.70 -18.63
CA GLY A 291 -41.39 -39.09 -18.35
C GLY A 291 -40.71 -39.72 -17.14
N GLY A 292 -41.43 -39.84 -16.03
CA GLY A 292 -41.11 -40.80 -14.98
C GLY A 292 -41.46 -42.21 -15.47
N THR A 293 -40.46 -42.97 -15.94
CA THR A 293 -40.64 -44.34 -16.41
C THR A 293 -41.13 -45.24 -15.28
N LYS A 294 -42.43 -45.55 -15.27
CA LYS A 294 -43.01 -46.55 -14.36
C LYS A 294 -42.45 -47.92 -14.76
N VAL A 295 -41.45 -48.41 -14.01
CA VAL A 295 -40.75 -49.67 -14.30
C VAL A 295 -41.71 -50.84 -14.09
N THR A 296 -42.37 -51.25 -15.17
CA THR A 296 -43.14 -52.51 -15.23
C THR A 296 -42.15 -53.67 -15.32
N LEU A 297 -41.49 -53.99 -14.20
CA LEU A 297 -40.62 -55.16 -14.13
C LEU A 297 -41.50 -56.40 -14.23
N GLY A 298 -41.39 -57.13 -15.34
CA GLY A 298 -42.28 -58.24 -15.68
C GLY A 298 -42.42 -59.28 -14.56
N SER A 299 -43.67 -59.65 -14.28
CA SER A 299 -44.00 -60.72 -13.35
C SER A 299 -43.38 -62.06 -13.81
N ASN A 300 -42.41 -62.57 -13.04
CA ASN A 300 -42.03 -64.00 -12.89
C ASN A 300 -40.59 -64.22 -12.33
N ASN A 301 -39.98 -63.29 -11.60
CA ASN A 301 -38.65 -63.51 -11.00
C ASN A 301 -38.45 -62.90 -9.60
N ASN A 302 -39.04 -63.51 -8.56
CA ASN A 302 -38.71 -63.23 -7.15
C ASN A 302 -37.28 -63.69 -6.75
N LYS A 303 -36.50 -64.24 -7.68
CA LYS A 303 -35.21 -64.93 -7.44
C LYS A 303 -33.95 -64.07 -7.61
N LYS A 304 -34.06 -62.73 -7.72
CA LYS A 304 -32.88 -61.86 -7.95
C LYS A 304 -32.89 -60.44 -7.34
N LEU A 305 -33.73 -60.18 -6.33
CA LEU A 305 -33.62 -58.93 -5.54
C LEU A 305 -32.39 -58.90 -4.61
N GLU A 306 -31.80 -60.07 -4.33
CA GLU A 306 -30.63 -60.24 -3.48
C GLU A 306 -29.83 -61.45 -3.97
N THR A 307 -28.51 -61.32 -4.01
CA THR A 307 -27.54 -62.39 -4.28
C THR A 307 -26.55 -62.49 -3.12
N ASP A 308 -25.63 -63.46 -3.16
CA ASP A 308 -24.55 -63.55 -2.17
C ASP A 308 -23.60 -62.34 -2.21
N THR A 309 -23.50 -61.70 -3.39
CA THR A 309 -22.63 -60.56 -3.69
C THR A 309 -23.31 -59.19 -3.60
N TYR A 310 -24.63 -59.09 -3.78
CA TYR A 310 -25.34 -57.81 -3.93
C TYR A 310 -26.73 -57.80 -3.25
N ALA A 311 -27.19 -56.63 -2.85
CA ALA A 311 -28.54 -56.38 -2.32
C ALA A 311 -29.12 -55.07 -2.88
N HIS A 312 -30.44 -54.97 -2.97
CA HIS A 312 -31.14 -53.75 -3.38
C HIS A 312 -31.86 -53.12 -2.18
N PHE A 313 -31.64 -51.82 -1.98
CA PHE A 313 -32.25 -51.03 -0.91
C PHE A 313 -32.97 -49.82 -1.47
N LEU A 314 -33.86 -49.21 -0.68
CA LEU A 314 -34.39 -47.88 -0.93
C LEU A 314 -33.68 -46.89 0.00
N TYR A 315 -33.06 -45.85 -0.56
CA TYR A 315 -32.36 -44.78 0.15
C TYR A 315 -32.75 -43.43 -0.43
N ASN A 316 -33.15 -42.46 0.41
CA ASN A 316 -33.63 -41.14 -0.02
C ASN A 316 -34.70 -41.16 -1.14
N ARG A 317 -35.59 -42.17 -1.12
CA ARG A 317 -36.62 -42.45 -2.15
C ARG A 317 -36.10 -42.87 -3.53
N GLU A 318 -34.79 -43.08 -3.69
CA GLU A 318 -34.21 -43.74 -4.87
C GLU A 318 -33.91 -45.21 -4.57
N ILE A 319 -34.01 -46.09 -5.58
CA ILE A 319 -33.51 -47.46 -5.49
C ILE A 319 -31.98 -47.40 -5.60
N VAL A 320 -31.29 -48.03 -4.65
CA VAL A 320 -29.83 -48.11 -4.59
C VAL A 320 -29.36 -49.57 -4.53
N PHE A 321 -28.12 -49.77 -4.94
CA PHE A 321 -27.47 -51.06 -5.09
C PHE A 321 -26.33 -51.18 -4.07
N GLY A 322 -26.42 -52.15 -3.17
CA GLY A 322 -25.42 -52.42 -2.14
C GLY A 322 -24.55 -53.62 -2.50
N VAL A 323 -23.23 -53.41 -2.62
CA VAL A 323 -22.25 -54.50 -2.73
C VAL A 323 -21.96 -55.06 -1.35
N LYS A 324 -22.10 -56.38 -1.19
CA LYS A 324 -21.88 -57.10 0.08
C LYS A 324 -20.39 -57.38 0.28
N TYR A 325 -19.86 -56.93 1.41
CA TYR A 325 -18.49 -57.22 1.84
C TYR A 325 -18.56 -58.03 3.15
N LEU A 326 -18.17 -59.30 3.08
CA LEU A 326 -18.15 -60.28 4.18
C LEU A 326 -17.03 -60.03 5.23
N VAL A 327 -16.65 -58.77 5.47
CA VAL A 327 -15.65 -58.37 6.47
C VAL A 327 -16.10 -57.09 7.17
N LYS A 328 -15.90 -57.04 8.49
CA LYS A 328 -16.13 -55.85 9.32
C LYS A 328 -14.85 -55.01 9.41
N VAL A 329 -14.71 -54.03 8.52
CA VAL A 329 -13.56 -53.10 8.49
C VAL A 329 -13.87 -51.86 9.34
N ARG A 330 -12.92 -51.43 10.20
CA ARG A 330 -13.00 -50.14 10.89
C ARG A 330 -12.36 -49.06 10.01
N ILE A 331 -13.16 -48.09 9.57
CA ILE A 331 -12.72 -47.04 8.64
C ILE A 331 -11.97 -45.94 9.41
N ASP A 332 -10.71 -45.70 9.05
CA ASP A 332 -9.89 -44.62 9.59
C ASP A 332 -10.17 -43.26 8.91
N ALA A 333 -9.82 -42.15 9.57
CA ALA A 333 -9.97 -40.78 9.06
C ALA A 333 -9.32 -40.57 7.68
N LYS A 334 -8.17 -41.22 7.40
CA LYS A 334 -7.50 -41.15 6.09
C LYS A 334 -8.33 -41.85 4.99
N GLN A 335 -8.88 -43.02 5.29
CA GLN A 335 -9.73 -43.80 4.39
C GLN A 335 -11.05 -43.06 4.12
N LEU A 336 -11.64 -42.48 5.16
CA LEU A 336 -12.86 -41.68 5.07
C LEU A 336 -12.68 -40.44 4.19
N GLY A 337 -11.47 -39.86 4.16
CA GLY A 337 -11.07 -38.84 3.20
C GLY A 337 -11.03 -39.32 1.73
N GLN A 338 -10.67 -40.58 1.48
CA GLN A 338 -10.72 -41.18 0.13
C GLN A 338 -12.16 -41.49 -0.30
N LEU A 339 -12.97 -42.07 0.59
CA LEU A 339 -14.40 -42.33 0.35
C LEU A 339 -15.18 -41.05 0.06
N ARG A 340 -14.85 -39.94 0.73
CA ARG A 340 -15.42 -38.63 0.42
C ARG A 340 -15.08 -38.18 -1.01
N LYS A 341 -13.84 -38.37 -1.47
CA LYS A 341 -13.45 -38.08 -2.86
C LYS A 341 -14.24 -38.95 -3.85
N LEU A 342 -14.41 -40.24 -3.56
CA LEU A 342 -15.19 -41.18 -4.36
C LEU A 342 -16.66 -40.72 -4.48
N ARG A 343 -17.28 -40.27 -3.38
CA ARG A 343 -18.66 -39.72 -3.34
C ARG A 343 -18.84 -38.44 -4.17
N PHE A 344 -17.77 -37.64 -4.31
CA PHE A 344 -17.77 -36.45 -5.16
C PHE A 344 -17.60 -36.74 -6.65
N ILE A 345 -17.13 -37.94 -7.05
CA ILE A 345 -17.10 -38.30 -8.47
C ILE A 345 -18.54 -38.33 -9.01
N ASP A 346 -18.78 -37.60 -10.08
CA ASP A 346 -20.01 -37.68 -10.87
C ASP A 346 -19.62 -37.65 -12.35
N HIS A 347 -20.04 -38.65 -13.11
CA HIS A 347 -19.65 -38.82 -14.49
C HIS A 347 -20.62 -39.73 -15.23
N ASP A 348 -20.91 -39.45 -16.49
CA ASP A 348 -21.92 -40.20 -17.26
C ASP A 348 -21.59 -41.70 -17.35
N ASN A 349 -20.31 -42.07 -17.46
CA ASN A 349 -19.87 -43.45 -17.67
C ASN A 349 -19.36 -44.16 -16.39
N LEU A 350 -19.41 -43.51 -15.22
CA LEU A 350 -19.10 -44.12 -13.91
C LEU A 350 -20.36 -44.21 -13.05
N ASN A 351 -20.46 -45.21 -12.18
CA ASN A 351 -21.59 -45.28 -11.25
C ASN A 351 -21.39 -44.33 -10.06
N LYS A 352 -22.49 -43.72 -9.61
CA LYS A 352 -22.45 -42.81 -8.46
C LYS A 352 -22.33 -43.62 -7.16
N PHE A 353 -21.30 -43.33 -6.39
CA PHE A 353 -21.14 -43.82 -5.02
C PHE A 353 -21.86 -42.90 -4.04
N TYR A 354 -22.73 -43.46 -3.18
CA TYR A 354 -23.45 -42.68 -2.16
C TYR A 354 -22.77 -42.71 -0.79
N GLY A 355 -22.18 -43.86 -0.40
CA GLY A 355 -21.56 -44.06 0.90
C GLY A 355 -21.38 -45.54 1.25
N ILE A 356 -20.94 -45.82 2.49
CA ILE A 356 -20.80 -47.17 3.04
C ILE A 356 -21.65 -47.31 4.30
N CYS A 357 -22.25 -48.49 4.49
CA CYS A 357 -22.93 -48.88 5.71
C CYS A 357 -22.06 -49.83 6.54
N THR A 358 -21.59 -49.37 7.70
CA THR A 358 -20.76 -50.10 8.67
C THR A 358 -21.56 -50.81 9.77
N ASP A 359 -22.82 -50.39 9.96
CA ASP A 359 -23.60 -50.70 11.17
C ASP A 359 -24.38 -52.01 11.05
N ALA A 360 -24.47 -52.54 9.83
CA ALA A 360 -25.09 -53.82 9.54
C ALA A 360 -24.17 -55.01 9.89
N PRO A 361 -24.68 -56.26 9.94
CA PRO A 361 -23.88 -57.45 10.24
C PRO A 361 -22.73 -57.70 9.25
N ILE A 362 -22.88 -57.23 8.01
CA ILE A 362 -21.86 -57.22 6.96
C ILE A 362 -21.72 -55.79 6.40
N LEU A 363 -20.55 -55.46 5.86
CA LEU A 363 -20.28 -54.14 5.32
C LEU A 363 -20.96 -53.99 3.93
N TYR A 364 -21.66 -52.88 3.69
CA TYR A 364 -22.23 -52.59 2.37
C TYR A 364 -21.63 -51.33 1.76
N ALA A 365 -21.19 -51.40 0.50
CA ALA A 365 -20.90 -50.21 -0.31
C ALA A 365 -22.12 -49.85 -1.16
N ILE A 366 -22.65 -48.63 -1.02
CA ILE A 366 -23.92 -48.21 -1.63
C ILE A 366 -23.67 -47.36 -2.87
N TRP A 367 -24.24 -47.81 -3.98
CA TRP A 367 -24.12 -47.23 -5.33
C TRP A 367 -25.51 -46.96 -5.93
N LYS A 368 -25.58 -46.13 -6.98
CA LYS A 368 -26.83 -45.92 -7.72
C LYS A 368 -27.27 -47.17 -8.48
N HIS A 369 -28.57 -47.48 -8.43
CA HIS A 369 -29.13 -48.63 -9.13
C HIS A 369 -29.21 -48.41 -10.64
N CYS A 370 -29.02 -49.48 -11.42
CA CYS A 370 -28.77 -49.43 -12.86
C CYS A 370 -29.10 -50.79 -13.55
N GLN A 371 -30.05 -50.82 -14.52
CA GLN A 371 -30.41 -51.95 -15.42
C GLN A 371 -29.92 -51.84 -16.92
N ARG A 372 -29.00 -52.75 -17.34
CA ARG A 372 -28.47 -53.22 -18.68
C ARG A 372 -28.27 -52.33 -19.97
N GLY A 373 -27.09 -52.46 -20.65
CA GLY A 373 -26.64 -51.71 -21.86
C GLY A 373 -25.10 -51.63 -22.08
N SER A 374 -24.56 -50.50 -22.60
CA SER A 374 -23.24 -50.32 -23.31
C SER A 374 -21.89 -50.67 -22.59
N LEU A 375 -20.74 -49.96 -22.74
CA LEU A 375 -19.47 -50.28 -22.00
C LEU A 375 -18.38 -49.19 -21.77
N LYS A 376 -18.54 -47.90 -22.13
CA LYS A 376 -17.45 -46.86 -22.19
C LYS A 376 -16.76 -46.42 -20.86
N GLY A 377 -17.11 -46.98 -19.70
CA GLY A 377 -16.68 -46.48 -18.39
C GLY A 377 -15.20 -46.67 -18.04
N LEU A 378 -14.52 -47.64 -18.66
CA LEU A 378 -13.20 -48.08 -18.20
C LEU A 378 -12.10 -47.04 -18.44
N SER A 379 -12.04 -46.49 -19.66
CA SER A 379 -11.11 -45.41 -20.01
C SER A 379 -11.33 -44.15 -19.15
N ALA A 380 -12.58 -43.86 -18.76
CA ALA A 380 -12.88 -42.75 -17.86
C ALA A 380 -12.35 -43.01 -16.44
N LEU A 381 -12.43 -44.24 -15.94
CA LEU A 381 -11.89 -44.61 -14.62
C LEU A 381 -10.37 -44.45 -14.58
N HIS A 382 -9.67 -44.90 -15.62
CA HIS A 382 -8.20 -44.83 -15.76
C HIS A 382 -7.66 -43.39 -15.74
N GLN A 383 -8.48 -42.41 -16.11
CA GLN A 383 -8.15 -40.98 -16.07
C GLN A 383 -8.43 -40.31 -14.71
N THR A 384 -9.06 -41.02 -13.76
CA THR A 384 -9.29 -40.50 -12.39
C THR A 384 -8.11 -40.80 -11.46
N PHE A 385 -8.10 -40.18 -10.28
CA PHE A 385 -7.11 -40.47 -9.22
C PHE A 385 -7.10 -41.93 -8.73
N ILE A 386 -8.07 -42.75 -9.16
CA ILE A 386 -8.22 -44.16 -8.79
C ILE A 386 -7.30 -45.05 -9.66
N GLY A 387 -7.01 -44.64 -10.90
CA GLY A 387 -6.05 -45.29 -11.80
C GLY A 387 -6.48 -46.62 -12.40
N ALA A 388 -7.04 -47.55 -11.61
CA ALA A 388 -7.50 -48.86 -12.07
C ALA A 388 -8.72 -49.36 -11.25
N HIS A 389 -9.49 -50.28 -11.82
CA HIS A 389 -10.60 -50.96 -11.15
C HIS A 389 -10.11 -52.12 -10.26
N GLY A 390 -9.17 -52.92 -10.77
CA GLY A 390 -8.50 -54.01 -10.06
C GLY A 390 -9.35 -55.24 -9.73
N SER A 391 -10.63 -55.25 -10.12
CA SER A 391 -11.47 -56.45 -10.12
C SER A 391 -12.66 -56.29 -11.07
N LEU A 392 -12.41 -55.77 -12.28
CA LEU A 392 -13.46 -55.61 -13.28
C LEU A 392 -14.03 -57.00 -13.62
N SER A 393 -15.35 -57.13 -13.63
CA SER A 393 -16.06 -58.35 -14.05
C SER A 393 -17.40 -57.97 -14.65
N SER A 394 -18.06 -58.92 -15.31
CA SER A 394 -19.40 -58.72 -15.89
C SER A 394 -20.46 -58.37 -14.84
N GLU A 395 -20.24 -58.72 -13.56
CA GLU A 395 -21.09 -58.31 -12.43
C GLU A 395 -20.97 -56.81 -12.09
N ASN A 396 -19.78 -56.22 -12.25
CA ASN A 396 -19.51 -54.83 -11.86
C ASN A 396 -19.93 -53.82 -12.95
N CYS A 397 -20.30 -54.30 -14.13
CA CYS A 397 -20.83 -53.52 -15.24
C CYS A 397 -22.35 -53.35 -15.13
N LEU A 398 -22.78 -52.32 -14.39
CA LEU A 398 -24.19 -51.90 -14.29
C LEU A 398 -24.49 -50.85 -15.37
N ILE A 399 -25.77 -50.59 -15.67
CA ILE A 399 -26.16 -49.66 -16.74
C ILE A 399 -27.41 -48.86 -16.38
N ASN A 400 -27.54 -47.57 -16.67
CA ASN A 400 -28.78 -46.83 -16.34
C ASN A 400 -30.00 -47.17 -17.23
N ASP A 401 -31.15 -46.62 -16.83
CA ASP A 401 -32.44 -46.57 -17.53
C ASP A 401 -32.39 -46.04 -18.97
N ARG A 402 -31.28 -45.41 -19.36
CA ARG A 402 -30.99 -44.88 -20.70
C ARG A 402 -30.04 -45.80 -21.50
N TRP A 403 -29.87 -47.06 -21.08
CA TRP A 403 -29.02 -48.09 -21.74
C TRP A 403 -27.50 -47.77 -21.77
N GLN A 404 -26.98 -46.92 -20.88
CA GLN A 404 -25.56 -46.54 -20.77
C GLN A 404 -24.80 -47.29 -19.65
N VAL A 405 -23.69 -48.00 -19.92
CA VAL A 405 -22.84 -48.57 -18.84
C VAL A 405 -22.30 -47.52 -17.90
N LYS A 406 -22.36 -47.90 -16.63
CA LYS A 406 -21.71 -47.31 -15.48
C LYS A 406 -20.96 -48.41 -14.73
N ILE A 407 -19.64 -48.37 -14.80
CA ILE A 407 -18.79 -49.25 -13.98
C ILE A 407 -19.04 -48.95 -12.51
N SER A 408 -19.13 -49.98 -11.67
CA SER A 408 -19.39 -49.91 -10.23
C SER A 408 -18.30 -50.63 -9.44
N ASP A 409 -18.30 -50.52 -8.11
CA ASP A 409 -17.36 -51.22 -7.23
C ASP A 409 -15.87 -50.87 -7.49
N PHE A 410 -15.59 -49.65 -7.93
CA PHE A 410 -14.24 -49.15 -8.18
C PHE A 410 -13.72 -48.32 -6.99
N GLY A 411 -12.40 -48.28 -6.79
CA GLY A 411 -11.76 -47.47 -5.74
C GLY A 411 -11.93 -47.99 -4.30
N LEU A 412 -12.42 -49.22 -4.11
CA LEU A 412 -12.59 -49.88 -2.80
C LEU A 412 -11.50 -50.91 -2.48
N ASN A 413 -10.31 -50.77 -3.09
CA ASN A 413 -9.21 -51.73 -3.04
C ASN A 413 -8.85 -52.15 -1.59
N LEU A 414 -8.79 -51.20 -0.66
CA LEU A 414 -8.49 -51.46 0.76
C LEU A 414 -9.51 -52.39 1.45
N ILE A 415 -10.78 -52.35 1.03
CA ILE A 415 -11.83 -53.24 1.55
C ILE A 415 -11.71 -54.60 0.86
N ARG A 416 -11.45 -54.62 -0.45
CA ARG A 416 -11.28 -55.85 -1.24
C ARG A 416 -10.05 -56.66 -0.83
N GLU A 417 -8.94 -55.99 -0.54
CA GLU A 417 -7.70 -56.60 -0.04
C GLU A 417 -7.93 -57.39 1.25
N SER A 418 -8.83 -56.90 2.12
CA SER A 418 -9.19 -57.56 3.39
C SER A 418 -10.00 -58.87 3.23
N GLN A 419 -10.40 -59.24 2.00
CA GLN A 419 -11.19 -60.44 1.71
C GLN A 419 -10.40 -61.50 0.92
N PRO A 420 -10.69 -62.79 1.12
CA PRO A 420 -10.21 -63.84 0.22
C PRO A 420 -10.88 -63.66 -1.15
N MET A 421 -10.09 -63.68 -2.23
CA MET A 421 -10.62 -63.64 -3.59
C MET A 421 -11.43 -64.92 -3.87
N PRO A 422 -12.72 -64.83 -4.25
CA PRO A 422 -13.49 -66.01 -4.62
C PRO A 422 -12.87 -66.70 -5.84
N ARG A 423 -12.79 -68.05 -5.84
CA ARG A 423 -12.23 -68.82 -6.97
C ARG A 423 -12.87 -68.44 -8.32
N ALA A 424 -14.18 -68.21 -8.32
CA ALA A 424 -14.91 -67.73 -9.50
C ALA A 424 -14.31 -66.44 -10.11
N LYS A 425 -13.84 -65.49 -9.27
CA LYS A 425 -13.31 -64.19 -9.72
C LYS A 425 -11.87 -64.23 -10.22
N LEU A 426 -11.15 -65.34 -10.04
CA LEU A 426 -9.78 -65.49 -10.52
C LEU A 426 -9.68 -65.42 -12.05
N LEU A 427 -10.74 -65.84 -12.76
CA LEU A 427 -10.74 -65.87 -14.23
C LEU A 427 -10.67 -64.47 -14.88
N TRP A 428 -11.39 -63.48 -14.34
CA TRP A 428 -11.27 -62.09 -14.81
C TRP A 428 -9.98 -61.42 -14.30
N THR A 429 -9.18 -62.09 -13.45
CA THR A 429 -7.94 -61.54 -12.89
C THR A 429 -6.77 -61.89 -13.82
N ALA A 430 -6.02 -60.86 -14.25
CA ALA A 430 -4.92 -61.04 -15.17
C ALA A 430 -3.79 -61.95 -14.62
N PRO A 431 -3.13 -62.78 -15.45
CA PRO A 431 -2.14 -63.77 -14.99
C PRO A 431 -0.97 -63.18 -14.19
N GLU A 432 -0.53 -61.97 -14.53
CA GLU A 432 0.49 -61.21 -13.80
C GLU A 432 0.03 -60.83 -12.38
N HIS A 433 -1.24 -60.48 -12.20
CA HIS A 433 -1.82 -60.19 -10.89
C HIS A 433 -2.00 -61.45 -10.04
N LEU A 434 -2.33 -62.59 -10.68
CA LEU A 434 -2.38 -63.89 -10.02
C LEU A 434 -0.98 -64.33 -9.53
N ARG A 435 0.06 -64.15 -10.36
CA ARG A 435 1.46 -64.49 -10.01
C ARG A 435 2.06 -63.59 -8.93
N GLN A 436 1.74 -62.30 -8.95
CA GLN A 436 2.30 -61.31 -8.01
C GLN A 436 1.40 -61.06 -6.79
N ASN A 437 0.21 -61.68 -6.72
CA ASN A 437 -0.85 -61.38 -5.75
C ASN A 437 -1.19 -59.88 -5.66
N ASN A 438 -1.11 -59.16 -6.79
CA ASN A 438 -1.43 -57.73 -6.85
C ASN A 438 -2.95 -57.54 -6.87
N ARG A 439 -3.51 -57.16 -5.73
CA ARG A 439 -4.95 -56.94 -5.52
C ARG A 439 -5.42 -55.51 -5.79
N ALA A 440 -4.51 -54.56 -5.98
CA ALA A 440 -4.84 -53.18 -6.31
C ALA A 440 -5.19 -53.01 -7.80
N GLY A 441 -4.64 -53.87 -8.66
CA GLY A 441 -4.84 -53.86 -10.11
C GLY A 441 -3.97 -52.85 -10.85
N THR A 442 -4.10 -52.86 -12.17
CA THR A 442 -3.43 -51.98 -13.13
C THR A 442 -4.35 -51.68 -14.30
N VAL A 443 -4.01 -50.68 -15.11
CA VAL A 443 -4.73 -50.33 -16.35
C VAL A 443 -4.72 -51.52 -17.32
N GLU A 444 -3.59 -52.22 -17.42
CA GLU A 444 -3.37 -53.36 -18.31
C GLU A 444 -4.18 -54.59 -17.86
N GLY A 445 -4.20 -54.88 -16.55
CA GLY A 445 -4.97 -55.99 -16.02
C GLY A 445 -6.49 -55.76 -16.10
N ASP A 446 -6.94 -54.50 -16.03
CA ASP A 446 -8.34 -54.14 -16.33
C ASP A 446 -8.69 -54.39 -17.81
N VAL A 447 -7.76 -54.20 -18.74
CA VAL A 447 -7.96 -54.53 -20.17
C VAL A 447 -8.06 -56.04 -20.38
N TYR A 448 -7.29 -56.85 -19.65
CA TYR A 448 -7.47 -58.30 -19.61
C TYR A 448 -8.86 -58.67 -19.08
N SER A 449 -9.27 -58.13 -17.94
CA SER A 449 -10.61 -58.34 -17.36
C SER A 449 -11.73 -57.99 -18.35
N PHE A 450 -11.56 -56.89 -19.09
CA PHE A 450 -12.49 -56.45 -20.13
C PHE A 450 -12.55 -57.43 -21.31
N ALA A 451 -11.43 -58.00 -21.75
CA ALA A 451 -11.40 -59.02 -22.80
C ALA A 451 -12.19 -60.28 -22.39
N ILE A 452 -12.07 -60.74 -21.14
CA ILE A 452 -12.87 -61.86 -20.61
C ILE A 452 -14.37 -61.53 -20.65
N ILE A 453 -14.79 -60.31 -20.27
CA ILE A 453 -16.18 -59.86 -20.37
C ILE A 453 -16.66 -59.84 -21.83
N CYS A 454 -15.81 -59.43 -22.78
CA CYS A 454 -16.15 -59.51 -24.20
C CYS A 454 -16.39 -60.95 -24.67
N THR A 455 -15.59 -61.92 -24.21
CA THR A 455 -15.80 -63.34 -24.48
C THR A 455 -17.13 -63.86 -23.92
N GLU A 456 -17.50 -63.46 -22.69
CA GLU A 456 -18.83 -63.77 -22.12
C GLU A 456 -19.98 -63.19 -22.94
N LEU A 457 -19.83 -61.97 -23.46
CA LEU A 457 -20.84 -61.33 -24.30
C LEU A 457 -21.00 -62.00 -25.67
N VAL A 458 -19.90 -62.45 -26.28
CA VAL A 458 -19.92 -63.16 -27.57
C VAL A 458 -20.54 -64.54 -27.42
N ASN A 459 -20.12 -65.30 -26.40
CA ASN A 459 -20.56 -66.69 -26.19
C ASN A 459 -21.94 -66.78 -25.52
N ARG A 460 -22.42 -65.70 -24.89
CA ARG A 460 -23.67 -65.62 -24.11
C ARG A 460 -23.77 -66.59 -22.92
N GLU A 461 -22.64 -67.19 -22.55
CA GLU A 461 -22.47 -68.09 -21.42
C GLU A 461 -21.43 -67.51 -20.44
N THR A 462 -21.55 -67.87 -19.15
CA THR A 462 -20.46 -67.68 -18.19
C THR A 462 -19.30 -68.59 -18.56
N VAL A 463 -18.07 -68.05 -18.62
CA VAL A 463 -16.90 -68.78 -19.15
C VAL A 463 -16.65 -70.14 -18.46
N TRP A 464 -17.03 -70.26 -17.18
CA TRP A 464 -16.96 -71.52 -16.42
C TRP A 464 -17.67 -72.70 -17.12
N ASN A 465 -18.74 -72.46 -17.89
CA ASN A 465 -19.49 -73.49 -18.63
C ASN A 465 -18.77 -73.99 -19.89
N GLY A 466 -17.74 -73.30 -20.35
CA GLY A 466 -16.88 -73.73 -21.46
C GLY A 466 -15.80 -74.69 -20.98
N VAL A 467 -15.18 -74.41 -19.84
CA VAL A 467 -14.06 -75.20 -19.30
C VAL A 467 -14.50 -76.61 -18.86
N GLU A 468 -15.71 -76.75 -18.30
CA GLU A 468 -16.28 -78.07 -17.98
C GLU A 468 -16.52 -78.93 -19.24
N ARG A 469 -16.64 -78.34 -20.44
CA ARG A 469 -16.79 -79.08 -21.70
C ARG A 469 -15.48 -79.54 -22.33
N GLU A 470 -14.34 -78.94 -21.96
CA GLU A 470 -13.02 -79.37 -22.44
C GLU A 470 -12.31 -80.33 -21.46
N GLN A 471 -12.72 -80.40 -20.18
CA GLN A 471 -12.13 -81.34 -19.22
C GLN A 471 -12.59 -82.80 -19.38
N ASP A 472 -13.62 -83.07 -20.20
CA ASP A 472 -14.06 -84.44 -20.55
C ASP A 472 -13.37 -85.00 -21.81
N ILE A 473 -12.46 -84.26 -22.47
CA ILE A 473 -11.72 -84.75 -23.65
C ILE A 473 -10.20 -84.56 -23.49
N ASP A 474 -9.60 -85.58 -22.87
CA ASP A 474 -8.22 -86.04 -23.01
C ASP A 474 -7.07 -85.18 -22.41
N GLY A 475 -6.01 -85.87 -21.93
CA GLY A 475 -4.71 -85.25 -21.61
C GLY A 475 -4.36 -85.05 -20.13
N THR A 476 -3.93 -86.13 -19.46
CA THR A 476 -3.20 -86.04 -18.18
C THR A 476 -1.85 -85.32 -18.31
N VAL A 477 -1.59 -84.29 -17.48
CA VAL A 477 -0.22 -83.85 -17.13
C VAL A 477 -0.17 -83.41 -15.65
N PRO A 478 0.65 -84.04 -14.78
CA PRO A 478 0.88 -83.56 -13.43
C PRO A 478 1.94 -82.44 -13.41
N LEU A 479 1.73 -81.43 -12.56
CA LEU A 479 2.74 -80.41 -12.27
C LEU A 479 3.56 -80.82 -11.02
N ASN A 480 4.88 -80.83 -11.18
CA ASN A 480 5.86 -80.66 -10.10
C ASN A 480 6.14 -79.17 -9.90
#